data_AF-A0A537NNC5-F1
#
_entry.id   AF-A0A537NNC5-F1
#
_cell.length_a   1.000
_cell.length_b   1.000
_cell.length_c   1.000
_cell.angle_alpha   90.00
_cell.angle_beta   90.00
_cell.angle_gamma   90.00
#
_symmetry.space_group_name_H-M   'P 1'
#
loop_
_entity.id
_entity.type
_entity.pdbx_description
1 polymer ?
#
loop_
_entity_poly.entity_id
_entity_poly.type
_entity_poly.pdbx_seq_one_letter_code
_entity_poly.pdbx_strand_id
1 'polypeptide(L)'
;EQVPSVRAIKDWAGNIPQHEMHIRTLQTLPRPVNVLTTHSAWLLSSLVLGCNGLLSGSGSVIPDLQAELFHAVQTKNLGEAQRLNDRIYPLARAFYADPWADMHNRMKEALVLLDRLPRAVVRPPLVKLAPQRARAAMRPDGQWRRGMPRAPTKLFPTEIGEHHEPKSWHTKSRRQPPHCMAEPADGCQRGDLDRR
;
A
#
# COMPACT_ATOMS: atom_id res chain seq x y z
N GLU A 1 31.91 7.76 1.66
CA GLU A 1 31.15 8.87 2.27
C GLU A 1 29.96 8.30 3.02
N GLN A 2 29.81 8.58 4.33
CA GLN A 2 28.69 8.07 5.12
C GLN A 2 27.52 9.05 5.04
N VAL A 3 26.28 8.57 4.89
CA VAL A 3 25.06 9.40 4.92
C VAL A 3 24.45 9.37 6.34
N PRO A 4 24.62 10.41 7.19
CA PRO A 4 24.22 10.37 8.60
C PRO A 4 22.70 10.41 8.81
N SER A 5 21.97 10.86 7.79
CA SER A 5 20.51 10.93 7.79
C SER A 5 19.83 9.58 7.52
N VAL A 6 20.56 8.55 7.10
CA VAL A 6 19.98 7.20 6.97
C VAL A 6 19.72 6.64 8.36
N ARG A 7 18.44 6.40 8.67
CA ARG A 7 17.96 5.88 9.97
C ARG A 7 17.24 4.55 9.88
N ALA A 8 16.73 4.18 8.70
CA ALA A 8 15.99 2.94 8.52
C ALA A 8 16.05 2.47 7.08
N ILE A 9 15.78 1.17 6.88
CA ILE A 9 15.46 0.59 5.59
C ILE A 9 14.05 0.00 5.60
N LYS A 10 13.39 0.06 4.45
CA LYS A 10 12.22 -0.73 4.14
C LYS A 10 12.70 -2.07 3.61
N ASP A 11 12.55 -3.14 4.37
CA ASP A 11 13.07 -4.45 3.96
C ASP A 11 12.01 -5.31 3.28
N TRP A 12 12.32 -5.72 2.05
CA TRP A 12 11.54 -6.63 1.23
C TRP A 12 12.44 -7.72 0.63
N ALA A 13 13.39 -8.23 1.42
CA ALA A 13 14.26 -9.33 1.03
C ALA A 13 13.48 -10.52 0.46
N GLY A 14 13.97 -11.11 -0.62
CA GLY A 14 13.30 -12.23 -1.29
C GLY A 14 13.34 -13.54 -0.50
N ASN A 15 14.11 -13.60 0.58
CA ASN A 15 14.29 -14.79 1.41
C ASN A 15 14.59 -14.43 2.87
N ILE A 16 14.35 -15.40 3.75
CA ILE A 16 14.50 -15.24 5.21
C ILE A 16 15.97 -15.03 5.63
N PRO A 17 16.97 -15.77 5.12
CA PRO A 17 18.37 -15.55 5.50
C PRO A 17 18.85 -14.12 5.25
N GLN A 18 18.46 -13.53 4.12
CA GLN A 18 18.81 -12.14 3.81
C GLN A 18 18.10 -11.16 4.75
N HIS A 19 16.83 -11.39 5.05
CA HIS A 19 16.08 -10.57 6.02
C HIS A 19 16.75 -10.57 7.40
N GLU A 20 17.11 -11.75 7.91
CA GLU A 20 17.80 -11.88 9.19
C GLU A 20 19.19 -11.22 9.17
N MET A 21 19.93 -11.40 8.07
CA MET A 21 21.22 -10.73 7.88
C MET A 21 21.07 -9.21 7.94
N HIS A 22 20.07 -8.63 7.30
CA HIS A 22 19.81 -7.19 7.38
C HIS A 22 19.56 -6.75 8.82
N ILE A 23 18.71 -7.46 9.58
CA ILE A 23 18.39 -7.14 10.98
C ILE A 23 19.67 -7.16 11.82
N ARG A 24 20.42 -8.26 11.77
CA ARG A 24 21.63 -8.45 12.59
C ARG A 24 22.73 -7.47 12.21
N THR A 25 22.89 -7.18 10.93
CA THR A 25 23.97 -6.31 10.46
C THR A 25 23.66 -4.84 10.72
N LEU A 26 22.47 -4.37 10.34
CA LEU A 26 22.15 -2.95 10.32
C LEU A 26 21.79 -2.40 11.70
N GLN A 27 21.10 -3.19 12.53
CA GLN A 27 20.68 -2.74 13.86
C GLN A 27 21.79 -2.84 14.91
N THR A 28 22.92 -3.50 14.62
CA THR A 28 24.08 -3.61 15.52
C THR A 28 25.23 -2.67 15.17
N LEU A 29 25.09 -1.87 14.10
CA LEU A 29 26.09 -0.85 13.76
C LEU A 29 26.27 0.16 14.90
N PRO A 30 27.46 0.78 15.05
CA PRO A 30 27.67 1.85 16.02
C PRO A 30 26.65 2.99 15.92
N ARG A 31 26.14 3.23 14.70
CA ARG A 31 24.97 4.07 14.43
C ARG A 31 23.88 3.18 13.80
N PRO A 32 22.96 2.62 14.61
CA PRO A 32 21.98 1.66 14.13
C PRO A 32 21.11 2.20 13.00
N VAL A 33 20.82 1.33 12.03
CA VAL A 33 19.83 1.57 10.97
C VAL A 33 18.69 0.56 11.18
N ASN A 34 17.49 1.08 11.48
CA ASN A 34 16.33 0.25 11.79
C ASN A 34 15.86 -0.54 10.58
N VAL A 35 15.58 -1.82 10.75
CA VAL A 35 14.96 -2.65 9.72
C VAL A 35 13.45 -2.63 9.92
N LEU A 36 12.72 -2.15 8.91
CA LEU A 36 11.26 -2.13 8.89
C LEU A 36 10.75 -3.19 7.93
N THR A 37 10.14 -4.24 8.48
CA THR A 37 9.66 -5.36 7.66
C THR A 37 8.49 -4.95 6.77
N THR A 38 8.47 -5.45 5.54
CA THR A 38 7.33 -5.30 4.62
C THR A 38 6.64 -6.62 4.31
N HIS A 39 7.10 -7.70 4.95
CA HIS A 39 6.73 -9.08 4.74
C HIS A 39 5.34 -9.43 5.31
N SER A 40 4.34 -8.69 4.86
CA SER A 40 2.98 -8.69 5.41
C SER A 40 2.23 -10.00 5.16
N ALA A 41 2.70 -10.83 4.23
CA ALA A 41 2.18 -12.18 4.00
C ALA A 41 2.61 -13.20 5.07
N TRP A 42 3.69 -12.91 5.81
CA TRP A 42 4.25 -13.72 6.88
C TRP A 42 4.70 -12.84 8.06
N LEU A 43 3.84 -11.88 8.44
CA LEU A 43 4.18 -10.76 9.31
C LEU A 43 4.67 -11.17 10.71
N LEU A 44 4.01 -12.13 11.36
CA LEU A 44 4.45 -12.59 12.68
C LEU A 44 5.90 -13.10 12.62
N SER A 45 6.19 -13.99 11.66
CA SER A 45 7.51 -14.59 11.51
C SER A 45 8.60 -13.55 11.22
N SER A 46 8.31 -12.52 10.43
CA SER A 46 9.28 -11.44 10.17
C SER A 46 9.54 -10.56 11.39
N LEU A 47 8.50 -10.27 12.18
CA LEU A 47 8.63 -9.49 13.41
C LEU A 47 9.42 -10.22 14.49
N VAL A 48 9.21 -11.53 14.63
CA VAL A 48 9.92 -12.38 15.61
C VAL A 48 11.44 -12.38 15.40
N LEU A 49 11.92 -12.16 14.18
CA LEU A 49 13.35 -12.06 13.87
C LEU A 49 14.01 -10.77 14.40
N GLY A 50 13.23 -9.82 14.94
CA GLY A 50 13.76 -8.65 15.65
C GLY A 50 13.79 -7.35 14.85
N CYS A 51 12.88 -7.18 13.88
CA CYS A 51 12.72 -5.89 13.21
C CYS A 51 12.25 -4.79 14.19
N ASN A 52 12.78 -3.57 14.04
CA ASN A 52 12.38 -2.40 14.85
C ASN A 52 11.10 -1.70 14.35
N GLY A 53 10.32 -2.37 13.48
CA GLY A 53 9.04 -1.89 13.00
C GLY A 53 8.63 -2.53 11.69
N LEU A 54 7.61 -1.97 11.06
CA LEU A 54 7.06 -2.47 9.81
C LEU A 54 6.57 -1.33 8.89
N LEU A 55 6.65 -1.58 7.58
CA LEU A 55 6.07 -0.75 6.52
C LEU A 55 5.17 -1.64 5.65
N SER A 56 3.96 -1.86 6.11
CA SER A 56 3.02 -2.81 5.51
C SER A 56 2.02 -2.14 4.57
N GLY A 57 1.77 -2.77 3.41
CA GLY A 57 0.64 -2.41 2.55
C GLY A 57 -0.71 -2.68 3.21
N SER A 58 -0.88 -3.83 3.88
CA SER A 58 -2.10 -4.15 4.63
C SER A 58 -2.29 -3.29 5.88
N GLY A 59 -1.25 -2.57 6.32
CA GLY A 59 -1.38 -1.52 7.35
C GLY A 59 -2.32 -0.38 6.96
N SER A 60 -2.63 -0.21 5.66
CA SER A 60 -3.70 0.70 5.22
C SER A 60 -5.11 0.23 5.61
N VAL A 61 -5.29 -1.07 5.87
CA VAL A 61 -6.59 -1.70 6.18
C VAL A 61 -6.67 -2.11 7.64
N ILE A 62 -5.60 -2.71 8.17
CA ILE A 62 -5.56 -3.32 9.51
C ILE A 62 -4.46 -2.75 10.41
N PRO A 63 -4.30 -1.41 10.51
CA PRO A 63 -3.21 -0.81 11.28
C PRO A 63 -3.26 -1.23 12.75
N ASP A 64 -4.46 -1.29 13.34
CA ASP A 64 -4.65 -1.63 14.76
C ASP A 64 -4.14 -3.04 15.08
N LEU A 65 -4.49 -4.03 14.25
CA LEU A 65 -4.01 -5.41 14.43
C LEU A 65 -2.50 -5.52 14.28
N GLN A 66 -1.90 -4.75 13.38
CA GLN A 66 -0.46 -4.76 13.18
C GLN A 66 0.29 -4.09 14.33
N ALA A 67 -0.26 -3.01 14.87
CA ALA A 67 0.28 -2.33 16.05
C ALA A 67 0.20 -3.24 17.29
N GLU A 68 -0.95 -3.88 17.52
CA GLU A 68 -1.14 -4.87 18.60
C GLU A 68 -0.15 -6.03 18.44
N LEU A 69 -0.01 -6.58 17.22
CA LEU A 69 0.91 -7.69 16.95
C LEU A 69 2.37 -7.28 17.20
N PHE A 70 2.77 -6.11 16.71
CA PHE A 70 4.10 -5.58 16.95
C PHE A 70 4.39 -5.42 18.44
N HIS A 71 3.43 -4.86 19.20
CA HIS A 71 3.57 -4.72 20.65
C HIS A 71 3.68 -6.08 21.35
N ALA A 72 2.83 -7.05 21.00
CA ALA A 72 2.88 -8.39 21.57
C ALA A 72 4.22 -9.09 21.32
N VAL A 73 4.81 -8.91 20.13
CA VAL A 73 6.16 -9.42 19.83
C VAL A 73 7.23 -8.71 20.67
N GLN A 74 7.17 -7.37 20.77
CA GLN A 74 8.11 -6.58 21.58
C GLN A 74 8.07 -6.98 23.07
N THR A 75 6.89 -7.27 23.60
CA THR A 75 6.70 -7.72 24.99
C THR A 75 6.89 -9.23 25.16
N LYS A 76 7.35 -9.95 24.13
CA LYS A 76 7.54 -11.41 24.12
C LYS A 76 6.29 -12.21 24.52
N ASN A 77 5.10 -11.67 24.27
CA ASN A 77 3.84 -12.35 24.52
C ASN A 77 3.46 -13.19 23.29
N LEU A 78 4.03 -14.39 23.20
CA LEU A 78 3.82 -15.27 22.05
C LEU A 78 2.36 -15.71 21.88
N GLY A 79 1.65 -15.97 22.98
CA GLY A 79 0.25 -16.38 22.93
C GLY A 79 -0.64 -15.31 22.31
N GLU A 80 -0.46 -14.05 22.71
CA GLU A 80 -1.20 -12.93 22.12
C GLU A 80 -0.78 -12.68 20.66
N ALA A 81 0.52 -12.77 20.37
CA ALA A 81 1.03 -12.62 19.01
C ALA A 81 0.44 -13.67 18.04
N GLN A 82 0.31 -14.93 18.49
CA GLN A 82 -0.32 -16.00 17.71
C GLN A 82 -1.82 -15.74 17.52
N ARG A 83 -2.54 -15.37 18.58
CA ARG A 83 -3.98 -15.03 18.51
C ARG A 83 -4.25 -13.88 17.53
N LEU A 84 -3.40 -12.85 17.53
CA LEU A 84 -3.48 -11.74 16.59
C LEU A 84 -3.12 -12.17 15.16
N ASN A 85 -2.09 -12.99 15.00
CA ASN A 85 -1.71 -13.55 13.72
C ASN A 85 -2.84 -14.39 13.10
N ASP A 86 -3.57 -15.18 13.89
CA ASP A 86 -4.71 -15.96 13.40
C ASP A 86 -5.85 -15.07 12.85
N ARG A 87 -6.03 -13.89 13.45
CA ARG A 87 -6.98 -12.88 12.93
C ARG A 87 -6.48 -12.21 11.64
N ILE A 88 -5.17 -11.99 11.53
CA ILE A 88 -4.53 -11.35 10.37
C ILE A 88 -4.42 -12.30 9.19
N TYR A 89 -4.16 -13.58 9.45
CA TYR A 89 -3.87 -14.61 8.44
C TYR A 89 -4.90 -14.69 7.29
N PRO A 90 -6.22 -14.74 7.51
CA PRO A 90 -7.18 -14.78 6.41
C PRO A 90 -7.11 -13.53 5.52
N LEU A 91 -6.85 -12.35 6.10
CA LEU A 91 -6.66 -11.11 5.34
C LEU A 91 -5.34 -11.09 4.58
N ALA A 92 -4.26 -11.57 5.19
CA ALA A 92 -2.96 -11.69 4.51
C ALA A 92 -3.08 -12.63 3.30
N ARG A 93 -3.73 -13.79 3.48
CA ARG A 93 -4.05 -14.73 2.39
C ARG A 93 -4.88 -14.07 1.29
N ALA A 94 -5.89 -13.29 1.66
CA ALA A 94 -6.71 -12.53 0.73
C ALA A 94 -5.89 -11.53 -0.08
N PHE A 95 -5.17 -10.64 0.60
CA PHE A 95 -4.45 -9.53 -0.02
C PHE A 95 -3.32 -10.01 -0.92
N TYR A 96 -2.53 -10.97 -0.44
CA TYR A 96 -1.30 -11.42 -1.10
C TYR A 96 -1.50 -12.67 -1.95
N ALA A 97 -2.74 -13.06 -2.25
CA ALA A 97 -3.05 -14.12 -3.21
C ALA A 97 -2.61 -13.77 -4.64
N ASP A 98 -2.42 -14.80 -5.45
CA ASP A 98 -2.20 -14.62 -6.89
C ASP A 98 -3.46 -14.09 -7.61
N PRO A 99 -3.28 -13.23 -8.63
CA PRO A 99 -2.02 -12.59 -9.03
C PRO A 99 -1.57 -11.52 -8.02
N TRP A 100 -0.26 -11.44 -7.76
CA TRP A 100 0.31 -10.52 -6.76
C TRP A 100 0.08 -9.04 -7.08
N ALA A 101 0.02 -8.69 -8.37
CA ALA A 101 -0.23 -7.32 -8.84
C ALA A 101 -1.56 -6.73 -8.31
N ASP A 102 -2.51 -7.59 -7.95
CA ASP A 102 -3.82 -7.17 -7.44
C ASP A 102 -3.85 -6.85 -5.93
N MET A 103 -2.72 -6.94 -5.20
CA MET A 103 -2.73 -6.77 -3.73
C MET A 103 -3.42 -5.46 -3.30
N HIS A 104 -3.08 -4.35 -3.95
CA HIS A 104 -3.60 -3.03 -3.61
C HIS A 104 -5.05 -2.86 -4.08
N ASN A 105 -5.44 -3.55 -5.15
CA ASN A 105 -6.82 -3.60 -5.62
C ASN A 105 -7.69 -4.29 -4.57
N ARG A 106 -7.23 -5.43 -4.04
CA ARG A 106 -7.90 -6.13 -2.94
C ARG A 106 -7.99 -5.25 -1.68
N MET A 107 -6.90 -4.58 -1.28
CA MET A 107 -6.92 -3.68 -0.11
C MET A 107 -7.93 -2.53 -0.27
N LYS A 108 -8.01 -1.94 -1.46
CA LYS A 108 -9.01 -0.89 -1.76
C LYS A 108 -10.44 -1.40 -1.66
N GLU A 109 -10.72 -2.60 -2.17
CA GLU A 109 -12.04 -3.23 -2.00
C GLU A 109 -12.34 -3.52 -0.52
N ALA A 110 -11.34 -3.91 0.27
CA ALA A 110 -11.48 -4.08 1.72
C ALA A 110 -11.95 -2.80 2.39
N LEU A 111 -11.31 -1.69 2.04
CA LEU A 111 -11.62 -0.37 2.58
C LEU A 111 -13.03 0.09 2.17
N VAL A 112 -13.48 -0.23 0.96
CA VAL A 112 -14.88 0.02 0.56
C VAL A 112 -15.83 -0.82 1.40
N LEU A 113 -15.57 -2.11 1.56
CA LEU A 113 -16.41 -2.97 2.39
C LEU A 113 -16.42 -2.53 3.86
N LEU A 114 -15.38 -1.86 4.34
CA LEU A 114 -15.27 -1.32 5.70
C LEU A 114 -15.90 0.08 5.85
N ASP A 115 -16.52 0.61 4.80
CA ASP A 115 -17.04 1.98 4.74
C ASP A 115 -15.95 3.03 5.02
N ARG A 116 -14.68 2.70 4.74
CA ARG A 116 -13.51 3.59 4.88
C ARG A 116 -13.16 4.31 3.58
N LEU A 117 -13.60 3.79 2.45
CA LEU A 117 -13.51 4.44 1.14
C LEU A 117 -14.86 4.37 0.41
N PRO A 118 -15.26 5.43 -0.32
CA PRO A 118 -16.51 5.40 -1.07
C PRO A 118 -16.44 4.48 -2.30
N ARG A 119 -15.25 4.25 -2.86
CA ARG A 119 -15.04 3.43 -4.06
C ARG A 119 -13.59 2.96 -4.21
N ALA A 120 -13.40 1.75 -4.74
CA ALA A 120 -12.10 1.14 -5.02
C ALA A 120 -11.63 1.50 -6.44
N VAL A 121 -11.24 2.77 -6.64
CA VAL A 121 -10.75 3.23 -7.94
C VAL A 121 -9.31 2.78 -8.15
N VAL A 122 -9.05 2.21 -9.32
CA VAL A 122 -7.71 1.83 -9.80
C VAL A 122 -7.40 2.59 -11.09
N ARG A 123 -6.12 2.80 -11.39
CA ARG A 123 -5.67 3.45 -12.62
C ARG A 123 -4.96 2.41 -13.50
N PRO A 124 -5.11 2.45 -14.84
CA PRO A 124 -4.31 1.63 -15.74
C PRO A 124 -2.82 1.70 -15.41
N PRO A 125 -2.07 0.58 -15.51
CA PRO A 125 -2.46 -0.70 -16.10
C PRO A 125 -3.24 -1.65 -15.16
N LEU A 126 -3.54 -1.25 -13.92
CA LEU A 126 -4.30 -2.08 -12.98
C LEU A 126 -5.78 -2.15 -13.37
N VAL A 127 -6.37 -3.34 -13.22
CA VAL A 127 -7.78 -3.61 -13.58
C VAL A 127 -8.61 -3.75 -12.31
N LYS A 128 -9.85 -3.23 -12.35
CA LYS A 128 -10.78 -3.36 -11.23
C LYS A 128 -11.14 -4.83 -11.01
N LEU A 129 -11.14 -5.27 -9.76
CA LEU A 129 -11.54 -6.62 -9.42
C LEU A 129 -13.05 -6.82 -9.61
N ALA A 130 -13.43 -7.99 -10.11
CA ALA A 130 -14.83 -8.39 -10.12
C ALA A 130 -15.36 -8.48 -8.66
N PRO A 131 -16.57 -7.98 -8.35
CA PRO A 131 -17.08 -7.91 -6.98
C PRO A 131 -17.07 -9.25 -6.24
N GLN A 132 -17.32 -10.36 -6.95
CA GLN A 132 -17.29 -11.70 -6.37
C GLN A 132 -15.88 -12.13 -5.94
N ARG A 133 -14.84 -11.82 -6.72
CA ARG A 133 -13.44 -12.15 -6.36
C ARG A 133 -12.95 -11.32 -5.17
N ALA A 134 -13.32 -10.05 -5.13
CA ALA A 134 -13.01 -9.16 -4.01
C ALA A 134 -13.66 -9.64 -2.70
N ARG A 135 -14.93 -10.05 -2.75
CA ARG A 135 -15.68 -10.53 -1.59
C ARG A 135 -15.28 -11.94 -1.15
N ALA A 136 -15.00 -12.85 -2.08
CA ALA A 136 -14.57 -14.21 -1.78
C ALA A 136 -13.24 -14.23 -1.02
N ALA A 137 -12.31 -13.35 -1.37
CA ALA A 137 -11.04 -13.22 -0.66
C ALA A 137 -11.25 -12.77 0.80
N MET A 138 -12.34 -12.07 1.12
CA MET A 138 -12.57 -11.44 2.43
C MET A 138 -13.62 -12.12 3.31
N ARG A 139 -14.09 -13.30 2.89
CA ARG A 139 -14.90 -14.20 3.73
C ARG A 139 -14.02 -15.38 4.12
N PRO A 140 -13.86 -15.60 5.43
CA PRO A 140 -14.80 -16.42 6.19
C PRO A 140 -15.36 -15.60 7.37
N ASP A 141 -16.62 -15.81 7.75
CA ASP A 141 -17.34 -15.33 8.97
C ASP A 141 -17.31 -13.82 9.40
N GLY A 142 -16.48 -12.96 8.84
CA GLY A 142 -16.38 -11.55 9.21
C GLY A 142 -15.69 -11.29 10.56
N GLN A 143 -15.11 -12.31 11.21
CA GLN A 143 -14.43 -12.18 12.50
C GLN A 143 -13.27 -11.17 12.47
N TRP A 144 -12.63 -10.99 11.32
CA TRP A 144 -11.57 -10.00 11.15
C TRP A 144 -12.05 -8.55 11.36
N ARG A 145 -13.35 -8.27 11.18
CA ARG A 145 -13.94 -6.94 11.47
C ARG A 145 -14.19 -6.71 12.94
N ARG A 146 -14.22 -7.78 13.75
CA ARG A 146 -14.60 -7.70 15.15
C ARG A 146 -13.59 -6.84 15.88
N GLY A 147 -14.08 -5.77 16.51
CA GLY A 147 -13.26 -4.80 17.23
C GLY A 147 -12.56 -3.76 16.35
N MET A 148 -12.75 -3.75 15.02
CA MET A 148 -12.23 -2.67 14.19
C MET A 148 -13.09 -1.41 14.34
N PRO A 149 -12.49 -0.24 14.60
CA PRO A 149 -13.21 1.01 14.61
C PRO A 149 -13.79 1.30 13.22
N ARG A 150 -15.05 1.78 13.19
CA ARG A 150 -15.65 2.33 11.97
C ARG A 150 -14.86 3.57 11.54
N ALA A 151 -14.86 3.84 10.24
CA ALA A 151 -14.29 5.08 9.73
C ALA A 151 -14.93 6.27 10.46
N PRO A 152 -14.16 7.24 10.96
CA PRO A 152 -14.75 8.50 11.38
C PRO A 152 -15.48 9.12 10.18
N THR A 153 -16.68 9.64 10.41
CA THR A 153 -17.56 10.20 9.35
C THR A 153 -16.92 11.40 8.62
N LYS A 154 -15.81 11.92 9.14
CA LYS A 154 -14.95 12.93 8.52
C LYS A 154 -13.53 12.38 8.43
N LEU A 155 -13.07 12.05 7.23
CA LEU A 155 -11.64 11.93 6.95
C LEU A 155 -11.09 13.36 6.98
N PHE A 156 -10.42 13.72 8.08
CA PHE A 156 -9.79 15.02 8.35
C PHE A 156 -10.76 16.15 8.75
N PRO A 157 -10.37 17.03 9.71
CA PRO A 157 -11.02 18.32 9.87
C PRO A 157 -10.90 19.11 8.56
N THR A 158 -12.01 19.64 8.08
CA THR A 158 -12.09 20.56 6.93
C THR A 158 -11.44 21.92 7.19
N GLU A 159 -10.94 22.16 8.40
CA GLU A 159 -10.36 23.44 8.80
C GLU A 159 -8.83 23.32 8.80
N ILE A 160 -8.26 23.55 7.63
CA ILE A 160 -6.91 24.10 7.56
C ILE A 160 -7.08 25.55 8.01
N GLY A 161 -6.65 25.87 9.23
CA GLY A 161 -6.68 27.24 9.74
C GLY A 161 -6.04 28.20 8.75
N GLU A 162 -6.66 29.36 8.57
CA GLU A 162 -6.09 30.47 7.82
C GLU A 162 -4.68 30.81 8.34
N HIS A 163 -3.84 31.33 7.44
CA HIS A 163 -2.48 31.85 7.64
C HIS A 163 -1.31 30.92 7.29
N HIS A 164 -0.96 30.88 6.00
CA HIS A 164 0.22 31.59 5.48
C HIS A 164 0.21 31.57 3.94
N GLU A 165 0.44 32.73 3.32
CA GLU A 165 0.59 32.84 1.86
C GLU A 165 1.63 31.84 1.33
N PRO A 166 1.34 31.10 0.25
CA PRO A 166 2.33 30.26 -0.38
C PRO A 166 3.37 31.12 -1.11
N LYS A 167 4.62 31.08 -0.63
CA LYS A 167 5.78 31.59 -1.39
C LYS A 167 5.76 31.01 -2.81
N SER A 168 5.74 31.89 -3.79
CA SER A 168 5.69 31.56 -5.22
C SER A 168 6.87 30.68 -5.62
N TRP A 169 6.59 29.44 -6.01
CA TRP A 169 7.55 28.64 -6.76
C TRP A 169 7.52 29.12 -8.21
N HIS A 170 8.66 29.63 -8.71
CA HIS A 170 8.81 30.03 -10.10
C HIS A 170 8.50 28.85 -11.04
N THR A 171 7.34 28.87 -11.67
CA THR A 171 7.00 27.96 -12.77
C THR A 171 7.76 28.40 -14.02
N LYS A 172 8.72 27.58 -14.48
CA LYS A 172 9.31 27.72 -15.82
C LYS A 172 8.21 27.57 -16.88
N SER A 173 8.09 28.61 -17.72
CA SER A 173 7.38 28.77 -18.99
C SER A 173 6.44 27.63 -19.44
N ARG A 174 5.14 27.93 -19.50
CA ARG A 174 4.17 27.25 -20.39
C ARG A 174 4.65 27.41 -21.85
N ARG A 175 4.91 26.31 -22.56
CA ARG A 175 4.88 26.32 -24.03
C ARG A 175 3.42 26.28 -24.47
N GLN A 176 3.00 27.25 -25.27
CA GLN A 176 1.68 27.30 -25.91
C GLN A 176 1.53 26.15 -26.93
N PRO A 177 0.33 25.56 -27.08
CA PRO A 177 0.03 24.74 -28.24
C PRO A 177 -0.29 25.65 -29.45
N PRO A 178 0.08 25.28 -30.69
CA PRO A 178 -0.28 26.08 -31.86
C PRO A 178 -1.78 25.94 -32.16
N HIS A 179 -2.37 27.08 -32.52
CA HIS A 179 -3.77 27.25 -32.89
C HIS A 179 -4.15 26.45 -34.15
N CYS A 180 -5.24 25.67 -34.06
CA CYS A 180 -5.98 25.19 -35.22
C CYS A 180 -6.77 26.36 -35.82
N MET A 181 -6.54 26.65 -37.09
CA MET A 181 -7.41 27.47 -37.95
C MET A 181 -7.99 26.54 -39.02
N ALA A 182 -9.30 26.61 -39.23
CA ALA A 182 -10.04 25.73 -40.12
C ALA A 182 -10.32 26.36 -41.49
N GLU A 183 -10.34 25.47 -42.51
CA GLU A 183 -11.07 25.49 -43.80
C GLU A 183 -10.55 26.29 -45.03
N PRO A 184 -10.94 25.93 -46.29
CA PRO A 184 -11.86 24.86 -46.74
C PRO A 184 -11.36 23.94 -47.91
N ALA A 185 -12.24 22.97 -48.21
CA ALA A 185 -12.38 22.01 -49.31
C ALA A 185 -11.61 22.18 -50.64
N ASP A 186 -11.11 21.06 -51.19
CA ASP A 186 -11.39 20.56 -52.54
C ASP A 186 -10.65 19.24 -52.85
N GLY A 187 -11.25 18.38 -53.66
CA GLY A 187 -10.48 17.43 -54.48
C GLY A 187 -10.60 15.93 -54.20
N CYS A 188 -11.64 15.34 -54.79
CA CYS A 188 -11.74 13.95 -55.24
C CYS A 188 -10.41 13.33 -55.73
N GLN A 189 -10.07 12.10 -55.30
CA GLN A 189 -9.83 10.97 -56.21
C GLN A 189 -9.66 9.62 -55.48
N ARG A 190 -10.28 8.61 -56.09
CA ARG A 190 -10.24 7.18 -55.76
C ARG A 190 -8.87 6.58 -56.08
N GLY A 191 -8.47 5.56 -55.33
CA GLY A 191 -7.31 4.74 -55.62
C GLY A 191 -7.30 3.47 -54.77
N ASP A 192 -8.08 2.49 -55.23
CA ASP A 192 -8.07 1.09 -54.85
C ASP A 192 -6.64 0.51 -54.86
N LEU A 193 -6.28 -0.36 -53.91
CA LEU A 193 -5.26 -1.41 -54.09
C LEU A 193 -5.33 -2.42 -52.92
N ASP A 194 -6.10 -3.46 -53.18
CA ASP A 194 -6.02 -4.80 -52.63
C ASP A 194 -4.61 -5.44 -52.81
N ARG A 195 -4.35 -6.50 -52.01
CA ARG A 195 -3.29 -7.54 -52.06
C ARG A 195 -2.02 -7.35 -51.22
N ARG A 196 -1.99 -7.94 -50.02
CA ARG A 196 -1.52 -9.32 -49.72
C ARG A 196 -1.46 -9.57 -48.22
#